data_AF-A0A2Z3GSV3-F1
#
_entry.id   AF-A0A2Z3GSV3-F1
#
_cell.length_a   1.000
_cell.length_b   1.000
_cell.length_c   1.000
_cell.angle_alpha   90.00
_cell.angle_beta   90.00
_cell.angle_gamma   90.00
#
_symmetry.space_group_name_H-M   'P 1'
#
loop_
_entity.id
_entity.type
_entity.pdbx_description
1 polymer ?
#
loop_
_entity_poly.entity_id
_entity_poly.type
_entity_poly.pdbx_seq_one_letter_code
_entity_poly.pdbx_strand_id
1 'polypeptide(L)'
;MRKHPDADAFVREHLRYPANATTRLAFADWLDETGTPSNVAWARYIRLYEEADRYAPGAPRHNALTSRLADCARDIRVRLAIPAARFVAQFDAFLQLLPSTNMTVWLTGFDIPPALLALVPESVARECNLLPFAERGLALFVAAVDPNNMHVETVQKVAFILQRHIVLVGANPAQLHTIINSKYGNFDYDYGATFLEFDYRPLLPNDPPALAASEDSATCATWCVNRILREAAYLCADRIHLTREGQQGVIWFRLDGGWVEGGVIPSRYRGSAFTRLAQAAHISTDWVFGDTIAQIPMIGEFPIRVDNRPLRVRVTMRPTPNGPDVVLDLNREPV
;
A
#
# COMPACT_ATOMS: atom_id res chain seq x y z
N MET A 1 25.98 -11.06 13.66
CA MET A 1 25.88 -11.57 15.04
C MET A 1 27.26 -12.10 15.44
N ARG A 2 27.91 -11.56 16.48
CA ARG A 2 28.91 -12.37 17.19
C ARG A 2 28.10 -13.49 17.83
N LYS A 3 28.29 -14.74 17.39
CA LYS A 3 27.53 -15.90 17.87
C LYS A 3 27.73 -16.02 19.37
N HIS A 4 26.73 -15.68 20.17
CA HIS A 4 26.74 -16.06 21.58
C HIS A 4 26.10 -17.45 21.64
N PRO A 5 26.87 -18.52 21.93
CA PRO A 5 26.40 -19.90 21.80
C PRO A 5 25.13 -20.17 22.62
N ASP A 6 24.96 -19.46 23.75
CA ASP A 6 23.79 -19.59 24.63
C ASP A 6 22.53 -18.95 24.03
N ALA A 7 22.62 -17.76 23.42
CA ALA A 7 21.48 -17.13 22.75
C ALA A 7 20.96 -18.00 21.58
N ASP A 8 21.89 -18.59 20.81
CA ASP A 8 21.55 -19.53 19.74
C ASP A 8 20.86 -20.80 20.29
N ALA A 9 21.23 -21.25 21.49
CA ALA A 9 20.59 -22.41 22.13
C ALA A 9 19.15 -22.10 22.54
N PHE A 10 18.89 -20.95 23.18
CA PHE A 10 17.54 -20.51 23.54
C PHE A 10 16.64 -20.35 22.31
N VAL A 11 17.14 -19.72 21.25
CA VAL A 11 16.37 -19.55 20.01
C VAL A 11 16.05 -20.90 19.38
N ARG A 12 17.03 -21.83 19.28
CA ARG A 12 16.78 -23.17 18.74
C ARG A 12 15.76 -23.96 19.56
N GLU A 13 15.81 -23.87 20.88
CA GLU A 13 14.90 -24.59 21.76
C GLU A 13 13.46 -24.03 21.66
N HIS A 14 13.33 -22.70 21.62
CA HIS A 14 12.03 -22.06 21.37
C HIS A 14 11.45 -22.44 20.01
N LEU A 15 12.26 -22.46 18.94
CA LEU A 15 11.80 -22.86 17.61
C LEU A 15 11.39 -24.35 17.53
N ARG A 16 11.85 -25.20 18.46
CA ARG A 16 11.38 -26.60 18.59
C ARG A 16 10.06 -26.69 19.35
N TYR A 17 9.90 -25.91 20.40
CA TYR A 17 8.72 -25.92 21.27
C TYR A 17 8.12 -24.53 21.45
N PRO A 18 7.53 -23.93 20.39
CA PRO A 18 7.11 -22.53 20.40
C PRO A 18 5.95 -22.24 21.36
N ALA A 19 5.18 -23.25 21.75
CA ALA A 19 4.14 -23.10 22.77
C ALA A 19 4.70 -22.95 24.20
N ASN A 20 5.98 -23.29 24.43
CA ASN A 20 6.58 -23.25 25.75
C ASN A 20 7.08 -21.84 26.10
N ALA A 21 6.28 -21.10 26.86
CA ALA A 21 6.63 -19.77 27.34
C ALA A 21 7.86 -19.76 28.27
N THR A 22 8.12 -20.85 29.01
CA THR A 22 9.24 -20.92 29.97
C THR A 22 10.58 -20.68 29.28
N THR A 23 10.80 -21.26 28.10
CA THR A 23 12.04 -21.07 27.33
C THR A 23 12.23 -19.61 26.90
N ARG A 24 11.15 -18.93 26.49
CA ARG A 24 11.21 -17.51 26.10
C ARG A 24 11.46 -16.59 27.28
N LEU A 25 10.80 -16.85 28.41
CA LEU A 25 10.96 -16.03 29.61
C LEU A 25 12.36 -16.20 30.22
N ALA A 26 12.88 -17.44 30.25
CA ALA A 26 14.26 -17.70 30.64
C ALA A 26 15.26 -16.98 29.72
N PHE A 27 14.98 -16.93 28.40
CA PHE A 27 15.79 -16.16 27.47
C PHE A 27 15.72 -14.65 27.74
N ALA A 28 14.55 -14.11 28.10
CA ALA A 28 14.40 -12.72 28.49
C ALA A 28 15.17 -12.38 29.78
N ASP A 29 15.18 -13.27 30.77
CA ASP A 29 15.97 -13.09 32.00
C ASP A 29 17.47 -13.05 31.69
N TRP A 30 17.94 -13.98 30.87
CA TRP A 30 19.33 -13.99 30.40
C TRP A 30 19.70 -12.70 29.64
N LEU A 31 18.80 -12.18 28.79
CA LEU A 31 19.01 -10.93 28.07
C LEU A 31 19.15 -9.73 29.02
N ASP A 32 18.37 -9.66 30.10
CA ASP A 32 18.49 -8.61 31.12
C ASP A 32 19.82 -8.69 31.88
N GLU A 33 20.30 -9.90 32.20
CA GLU A 33 21.58 -10.12 32.88
C GLU A 33 22.77 -9.61 32.07
N THR A 34 22.67 -9.59 30.73
CA THR A 34 23.71 -8.98 29.89
C THR A 34 23.84 -7.46 30.06
N GLY A 35 22.82 -6.80 30.62
CA GLY A 35 22.83 -5.38 31.01
C GLY A 35 22.89 -4.36 29.87
N THR A 36 22.89 -4.77 28.59
CA THR A 36 22.95 -3.82 27.48
C THR A 36 21.56 -3.21 27.20
N PRO A 37 21.44 -1.90 26.91
CA PRO A 37 20.14 -1.27 26.67
C PRO A 37 19.31 -1.95 25.57
N SER A 38 19.95 -2.42 24.50
CA SER A 38 19.27 -3.16 23.42
C SER A 38 18.76 -4.54 23.89
N ASN A 39 19.48 -5.25 24.75
CA ASN A 39 19.05 -6.56 25.23
C ASN A 39 17.94 -6.42 26.28
N VAL A 40 18.00 -5.38 27.11
CA VAL A 40 16.90 -5.04 28.04
C VAL A 40 15.62 -4.70 27.27
N ALA A 41 15.72 -3.92 26.19
CA ALA A 41 14.57 -3.66 25.31
C ALA A 41 14.02 -4.95 24.68
N TRP A 42 14.91 -5.87 24.29
CA TRP A 42 14.54 -7.16 23.73
C TRP A 42 13.85 -8.07 24.77
N ALA A 43 14.38 -8.16 25.98
CA ALA A 43 13.77 -8.89 27.10
C ALA A 43 12.36 -8.35 27.42
N ARG A 44 12.20 -7.02 27.45
CA ARG A 44 10.90 -6.37 27.63
C ARG A 44 9.93 -6.72 26.51
N TYR A 45 10.38 -6.74 25.26
CA TYR A 45 9.56 -7.12 24.12
C TYR A 45 8.99 -8.54 24.28
N ILE A 46 9.84 -9.53 24.61
CA ILE A 46 9.42 -10.92 24.81
C ILE A 46 8.34 -11.02 25.90
N ARG A 47 8.55 -10.35 27.04
CA ARG A 47 7.59 -10.38 28.16
C ARG A 47 6.27 -9.67 27.83
N LEU A 48 6.33 -8.54 27.14
CA LEU A 48 5.13 -7.81 26.70
C LEU A 48 4.34 -8.60 25.66
N TYR A 49 5.01 -9.34 24.78
CA TYR A 49 4.35 -10.20 23.80
C TYR A 49 3.61 -11.32 24.51
N GLU A 50 4.26 -11.99 25.46
CA GLU A 50 3.65 -13.03 26.30
C GLU A 50 2.46 -12.51 27.12
N GLU A 51 2.52 -11.28 27.64
CA GLU A 51 1.38 -10.65 28.32
C GLU A 51 0.24 -10.36 27.34
N ALA A 52 0.55 -9.87 26.14
CA ALA A 52 -0.44 -9.53 25.12
C ALA A 52 -1.21 -10.77 24.63
N ASP A 53 -0.52 -11.90 24.45
CA ASP A 53 -1.10 -13.16 23.94
C ASP A 53 -2.15 -13.77 24.89
N ARG A 54 -2.20 -13.32 26.15
CA ARG A 54 -3.24 -13.72 27.12
C ARG A 54 -4.59 -13.05 26.88
N TYR A 55 -4.64 -12.01 26.05
CA TYR A 55 -5.84 -11.23 25.78
C TYR A 55 -6.28 -11.43 24.33
N ALA A 56 -7.60 -11.45 24.10
CA ALA A 56 -8.14 -11.54 22.76
C ALA A 56 -7.71 -10.31 21.90
N PRO A 57 -7.39 -10.51 20.61
CA PRO A 57 -7.12 -9.42 19.68
C PRO A 57 -8.25 -8.39 19.70
N GLY A 58 -7.89 -7.11 19.79
CA GLY A 58 -8.86 -5.99 19.82
C GLY A 58 -9.34 -5.59 21.21
N ALA A 59 -9.07 -6.37 22.27
CA ALA A 59 -9.35 -5.93 23.63
C ALA A 59 -8.55 -4.65 23.98
N PRO A 60 -9.10 -3.69 24.76
CA PRO A 60 -8.38 -2.46 25.11
C PRO A 60 -7.01 -2.72 25.74
N ARG A 61 -6.92 -3.77 26.57
CA ARG A 61 -5.68 -4.23 27.19
C ARG A 61 -4.68 -4.78 26.18
N HIS A 62 -5.14 -5.60 25.22
CA HIS A 62 -4.30 -6.10 24.13
C HIS A 62 -3.73 -4.94 23.31
N ASN A 63 -4.58 -4.00 22.89
CA ASN A 63 -4.16 -2.85 22.08
C ASN A 63 -3.13 -1.97 22.79
N ALA A 64 -3.33 -1.72 24.09
CA ALA A 64 -2.37 -0.97 24.91
C ALA A 64 -1.00 -1.68 25.01
N LEU A 65 -1.00 -3.01 25.13
CA LEU A 65 0.24 -3.81 25.13
C LEU A 65 0.92 -3.81 23.75
N THR A 66 0.14 -3.90 22.66
CA THR A 66 0.66 -3.80 21.29
C THR A 66 1.31 -2.44 21.01
N SER A 67 0.74 -1.34 21.50
CA SER A 67 1.37 -0.02 21.39
C SER A 67 2.73 0.03 22.11
N ARG A 68 2.82 -0.53 23.32
CA ARG A 68 4.08 -0.61 24.08
C ARG A 68 5.13 -1.51 23.41
N LEU A 69 4.70 -2.58 22.76
CA LEU A 69 5.57 -3.44 21.95
C LEU A 69 6.22 -2.67 20.81
N ALA A 70 5.45 -1.82 20.11
CA ALA A 70 5.96 -0.99 19.02
C ALA A 70 7.00 0.03 19.49
N ASP A 71 6.82 0.60 20.69
CA ASP A 71 7.81 1.51 21.27
C ASP A 71 9.11 0.77 21.63
N CYS A 72 9.00 -0.40 22.31
CA CYS A 72 10.16 -1.21 22.67
C CYS A 72 10.93 -1.69 21.43
N ALA A 73 10.23 -1.98 20.32
CA ALA A 73 10.85 -2.45 19.09
C ALA A 73 11.90 -1.49 18.51
N ARG A 74 11.74 -0.17 18.72
CA ARG A 74 12.67 0.85 18.19
C ARG A 74 14.06 0.79 18.81
N ASP A 75 14.13 0.33 20.06
CA ASP A 75 15.39 0.26 20.83
C ASP A 75 16.13 -1.07 20.61
N ILE A 76 15.49 -2.04 19.99
CA ILE A 76 16.08 -3.35 19.68
C ILE A 76 17.00 -3.23 18.46
N ARG A 77 18.28 -3.56 18.63
CA ARG A 77 19.29 -3.48 17.56
C ARG A 77 19.65 -4.83 16.95
N VAL A 78 19.28 -5.94 17.58
CA VAL A 78 19.53 -7.27 17.01
C VAL A 78 18.78 -7.41 15.69
N ARG A 79 19.43 -8.05 14.72
CA ARG A 79 18.84 -8.37 13.42
C ARG A 79 18.97 -9.87 13.15
N LEU A 80 17.91 -10.46 12.61
CA LEU A 80 17.84 -11.89 12.34
C LEU A 80 17.54 -12.13 10.86
N ALA A 81 18.42 -12.88 10.17
CA ALA A 81 18.22 -13.25 8.78
C ALA A 81 17.74 -14.71 8.68
N ILE A 82 16.65 -14.95 7.95
CA ILE A 82 15.95 -16.25 7.92
C ILE A 82 15.48 -16.55 6.49
N PRO A 83 15.54 -17.80 6.01
CA PRO A 83 14.84 -18.19 4.78
C PRO A 83 13.34 -17.92 4.86
N ALA A 84 12.74 -17.35 3.81
CA ALA A 84 11.31 -17.03 3.79
C ALA A 84 10.42 -18.24 4.12
N ALA A 85 10.74 -19.42 3.57
CA ALA A 85 10.01 -20.66 3.86
C ALA A 85 9.96 -21.01 5.37
N ARG A 86 11.06 -20.77 6.11
CA ARG A 86 11.13 -21.01 7.55
C ARG A 86 10.30 -20.00 8.32
N PHE A 87 10.36 -18.73 7.93
CA PHE A 87 9.56 -17.68 8.55
C PHE A 87 8.06 -17.96 8.37
N VAL A 88 7.62 -18.33 7.17
CA VAL A 88 6.22 -18.67 6.89
C VAL A 88 5.74 -19.90 7.66
N ALA A 89 6.59 -20.91 7.82
CA ALA A 89 6.23 -22.10 8.58
C ALA A 89 6.05 -21.85 10.09
N GLN A 90 6.65 -20.79 10.64
CA GLN A 90 6.73 -20.57 12.10
C GLN A 90 6.55 -19.10 12.50
N PHE A 91 5.64 -18.37 11.84
CA PHE A 91 5.44 -16.92 12.06
C PHE A 91 5.37 -16.54 13.55
N ASP A 92 4.51 -17.19 14.35
CA ASP A 92 4.33 -16.80 15.76
C ASP A 92 5.60 -17.02 16.56
N ALA A 93 6.31 -18.11 16.31
CA ALA A 93 7.53 -18.42 17.03
C ALA A 93 8.59 -17.32 16.83
N PHE A 94 8.68 -16.78 15.61
CA PHE A 94 9.57 -15.66 15.32
C PHE A 94 9.06 -14.34 15.90
N LEU A 95 7.78 -14.02 15.72
CA LEU A 95 7.19 -12.76 16.21
C LEU A 95 7.15 -12.68 17.74
N GLN A 96 7.06 -13.81 18.44
CA GLN A 96 7.20 -13.89 19.90
C GLN A 96 8.62 -13.55 20.39
N LEU A 97 9.63 -13.72 19.53
CA LEU A 97 11.01 -13.44 19.88
C LEU A 97 11.42 -12.02 19.49
N LEU A 98 11.06 -11.56 18.29
CA LEU A 98 11.63 -10.33 17.73
C LEU A 98 10.60 -9.60 16.86
N PRO A 99 10.63 -8.25 16.80
CA PRO A 99 9.81 -7.51 15.84
C PRO A 99 10.09 -7.92 14.40
N SER A 100 9.05 -7.92 13.57
CA SER A 100 9.18 -8.27 12.14
C SER A 100 10.13 -7.34 11.39
N THR A 101 10.20 -6.06 11.78
CA THR A 101 11.07 -5.06 11.17
C THR A 101 12.56 -5.25 11.50
N ASN A 102 12.86 -6.06 12.54
CA ASN A 102 14.22 -6.48 12.89
C ASN A 102 14.61 -7.80 12.21
N MET A 103 13.72 -8.39 11.41
CA MET A 103 14.00 -9.60 10.65
C MET A 103 14.29 -9.27 9.19
N THR A 104 15.07 -10.14 8.55
CA THR A 104 15.35 -10.08 7.11
C THR A 104 15.10 -11.45 6.51
N VAL A 105 14.15 -11.54 5.57
CA VAL A 105 13.84 -12.78 4.88
C VAL A 105 14.68 -12.93 3.61
N TRP A 106 15.18 -14.14 3.38
CA TRP A 106 15.77 -14.52 2.09
C TRP A 106 14.70 -15.14 1.21
N LEU A 107 14.43 -14.47 0.10
CA LEU A 107 13.39 -14.87 -0.85
C LEU A 107 13.93 -15.79 -1.97
N THR A 108 15.25 -16.01 -2.03
CA THR A 108 15.86 -16.89 -3.04
C THR A 108 15.33 -18.32 -2.92
N GLY A 109 14.80 -18.86 -4.02
CA GLY A 109 14.22 -20.21 -4.06
C GLY A 109 12.87 -20.34 -3.34
N PHE A 110 12.29 -19.24 -2.86
CA PHE A 110 10.94 -19.23 -2.30
C PHE A 110 9.93 -18.89 -3.40
N ASP A 111 8.99 -19.79 -3.66
CA ASP A 111 7.95 -19.54 -4.65
C ASP A 111 6.78 -18.80 -4.01
N ILE A 112 6.51 -17.60 -4.52
CA ILE A 112 5.43 -16.73 -4.04
C ILE A 112 4.18 -17.04 -4.86
N PRO A 113 3.07 -17.42 -4.22
CA PRO A 113 1.81 -17.65 -4.91
C PRO A 113 1.39 -16.48 -5.81
N PRO A 114 1.00 -16.72 -7.07
CA PRO A 114 0.55 -15.65 -7.98
C PRO A 114 -0.60 -14.82 -7.42
N ALA A 115 -1.49 -15.45 -6.64
CA ALA A 115 -2.59 -14.77 -5.96
C ALA A 115 -2.10 -13.68 -4.98
N LEU A 116 -0.96 -13.87 -4.32
CA LEU A 116 -0.37 -12.85 -3.44
C LEU A 116 0.29 -11.74 -4.25
N LEU A 117 0.97 -12.08 -5.36
CA LEU A 117 1.57 -11.08 -6.26
C LEU A 117 0.51 -10.16 -6.87
N ALA A 118 -0.66 -10.70 -7.22
CA ALA A 118 -1.78 -9.93 -7.75
C ALA A 118 -2.37 -8.92 -6.75
N LEU A 119 -2.15 -9.11 -5.43
CA LEU A 119 -2.61 -8.15 -4.42
C LEU A 119 -1.85 -6.84 -4.49
N VAL A 120 -0.57 -6.87 -4.87
CA VAL A 120 0.27 -5.68 -4.94
C VAL A 120 0.60 -5.38 -6.40
N PRO A 121 0.10 -4.27 -6.96
CA PRO A 121 0.43 -3.88 -8.32
C PRO A 121 1.94 -3.68 -8.51
N GLU A 122 2.44 -3.96 -9.71
CA GLU A 122 3.86 -3.81 -10.05
C GLU A 122 4.39 -2.41 -9.75
N SER A 123 3.62 -1.37 -10.07
CA SER A 123 4.02 0.02 -9.80
C SER A 123 4.28 0.25 -8.31
N VAL A 124 3.43 -0.28 -7.43
CA VAL A 124 3.60 -0.19 -5.98
C VAL A 124 4.80 -1.01 -5.53
N ALA A 125 4.98 -2.22 -6.08
CA ALA A 125 6.12 -3.07 -5.74
C ALA A 125 7.46 -2.38 -6.09
N ARG A 126 7.55 -1.76 -7.28
CA ARG A 126 8.75 -1.05 -7.76
C ARG A 126 8.99 0.27 -7.02
N GLU A 127 7.97 1.12 -6.89
CA GLU A 127 8.11 2.46 -6.29
C GLU A 127 8.37 2.37 -4.78
N CYS A 128 7.67 1.47 -4.08
CA CYS A 128 7.82 1.30 -2.65
C CYS A 128 8.89 0.26 -2.26
N ASN A 129 9.60 -0.33 -3.23
CA ASN A 129 10.60 -1.38 -3.02
C ASN A 129 10.12 -2.49 -2.09
N LEU A 130 8.92 -3.01 -2.37
CA LEU A 130 8.23 -3.98 -1.54
C LEU A 130 7.65 -5.13 -2.37
N LEU A 131 7.44 -6.27 -1.71
CA LEU A 131 6.91 -7.47 -2.36
C LEU A 131 6.05 -8.28 -1.37
N PRO A 132 4.80 -8.62 -1.69
CA PRO A 132 4.02 -9.54 -0.86
C PRO A 132 4.62 -10.94 -0.97
N PHE A 133 4.77 -11.63 0.15
CA PHE A 133 5.34 -13.00 0.13
C PHE A 133 4.54 -14.01 0.95
N ALA A 134 3.68 -13.56 1.88
CA ALA A 134 2.79 -14.46 2.61
C ALA A 134 1.57 -13.73 3.18
N GLU A 135 0.55 -14.48 3.56
CA GLU A 135 -0.66 -14.00 4.23
C GLU A 135 -0.95 -14.88 5.46
N ARG A 136 -1.45 -14.26 6.53
CA ARG A 136 -1.93 -14.96 7.72
C ARG A 136 -3.15 -14.25 8.30
N GLY A 137 -4.32 -14.88 8.20
CA GLY A 137 -5.57 -14.24 8.62
C GLY A 137 -5.81 -12.96 7.83
N LEU A 138 -5.98 -11.83 8.51
CA LEU A 138 -6.13 -10.50 7.89
C LEU A 138 -4.80 -9.77 7.65
N ALA A 139 -3.67 -10.39 8.02
CA ALA A 139 -2.35 -9.80 7.90
C ALA A 139 -1.64 -10.23 6.60
N LEU A 140 -1.24 -9.27 5.77
CA LEU A 140 -0.39 -9.47 4.61
C LEU A 140 1.06 -9.16 4.97
N PHE A 141 1.93 -10.14 4.82
CA PHE A 141 3.36 -10.00 5.05
C PHE A 141 4.05 -9.52 3.78
N VAL A 142 4.75 -8.40 3.92
CA VAL A 142 5.39 -7.69 2.82
C VAL A 142 6.88 -7.58 3.12
N ALA A 143 7.68 -8.10 2.19
CA ALA A 143 9.13 -7.94 2.19
C ALA A 143 9.47 -6.53 1.69
N ALA A 144 10.33 -5.81 2.40
CA ALA A 144 10.73 -4.44 2.06
C ALA A 144 12.23 -4.25 2.27
N VAL A 145 12.86 -3.38 1.47
CA VAL A 145 14.30 -3.10 1.55
C VAL A 145 14.72 -2.53 2.91
N ASP A 146 13.96 -1.56 3.42
CA ASP A 146 14.19 -1.00 4.75
C ASP A 146 12.85 -0.78 5.48
N PRO A 147 12.39 -1.77 6.26
CA PRO A 147 11.09 -1.70 6.92
C PRO A 147 11.05 -0.64 8.03
N ASN A 148 12.20 -0.22 8.56
CA ASN A 148 12.28 0.80 9.63
C ASN A 148 12.36 2.23 9.08
N ASN A 149 12.84 2.39 7.84
CA ASN A 149 12.97 3.68 7.17
C ASN A 149 11.85 3.95 6.16
N MET A 150 10.98 2.97 5.90
CA MET A 150 9.73 3.23 5.19
C MET A 150 8.87 4.22 5.97
N HIS A 151 8.43 5.28 5.29
CA HIS A 151 7.51 6.25 5.87
C HIS A 151 6.25 5.54 6.37
N VAL A 152 5.88 5.79 7.63
CA VAL A 152 4.67 5.23 8.26
C VAL A 152 3.43 5.49 7.40
N GLU A 153 3.39 6.65 6.74
CA GLU A 153 2.34 7.02 5.79
C GLU A 153 2.26 6.08 4.58
N THR A 154 3.39 5.61 4.03
CA THR A 154 3.41 4.66 2.90
C THR A 154 2.83 3.32 3.31
N VAL A 155 3.18 2.83 4.50
CA VAL A 155 2.63 1.57 5.04
C VAL A 155 1.13 1.69 5.30
N GLN A 156 0.69 2.81 5.88
CA GLN A 156 -0.74 3.08 6.10
C GLN A 156 -1.51 3.24 4.78
N LYS A 157 -0.93 3.88 3.77
CA LYS A 157 -1.49 3.98 2.41
C LYS A 157 -1.69 2.60 1.79
N VAL A 158 -0.66 1.75 1.82
CA VAL A 158 -0.74 0.37 1.29
C VAL A 158 -1.76 -0.46 2.07
N ALA A 159 -1.76 -0.37 3.39
CA ALA A 159 -2.74 -1.06 4.24
C ALA A 159 -4.18 -0.65 3.95
N PHE A 160 -4.41 0.65 3.75
CA PHE A 160 -5.72 1.20 3.41
C PHE A 160 -6.18 0.76 2.01
N ILE A 161 -5.30 0.84 1.01
CA ILE A 161 -5.62 0.45 -0.38
C ILE A 161 -5.95 -1.04 -0.46
N LEU A 162 -5.19 -1.87 0.25
CA LEU A 162 -5.37 -3.33 0.22
C LEU A 162 -6.43 -3.82 1.19
N GLN A 163 -7.00 -2.93 2.02
CA GLN A 163 -7.92 -3.26 3.13
C GLN A 163 -7.41 -4.40 4.02
N ARG A 164 -6.10 -4.42 4.26
CA ARG A 164 -5.41 -5.50 4.98
C ARG A 164 -4.40 -4.92 5.96
N HIS A 165 -4.17 -5.66 7.04
CA HIS A 165 -3.12 -5.30 7.98
C HIS A 165 -1.76 -5.64 7.38
N ILE A 166 -0.89 -4.65 7.17
CA ILE A 166 0.43 -4.88 6.54
C ILE A 166 1.46 -5.13 7.62
N VAL A 167 2.19 -6.24 7.51
CA VAL A 167 3.34 -6.56 8.36
C VAL A 167 4.59 -6.50 7.51
N LEU A 168 5.45 -5.50 7.78
CA LEU A 168 6.71 -5.35 7.07
C LEU A 168 7.79 -6.27 7.64
N VAL A 169 8.54 -6.89 6.74
CA VAL A 169 9.73 -7.71 7.03
C VAL A 169 10.86 -7.25 6.13
N GLY A 170 12.09 -7.17 6.64
CA GLY A 170 13.24 -6.77 5.82
C GLY A 170 13.53 -7.79 4.72
N ALA A 171 14.10 -7.35 3.60
CA ALA A 171 14.61 -8.22 2.55
C ALA A 171 15.86 -7.62 1.92
N ASN A 172 16.69 -8.47 1.31
CA ASN A 172 17.86 -8.00 0.58
C ASN A 172 17.39 -7.27 -0.71
N PRO A 173 17.83 -6.02 -0.96
CA PRO A 173 17.43 -5.26 -2.14
C PRO A 173 17.69 -6.01 -3.45
N ALA A 174 18.86 -6.62 -3.61
CA ALA A 174 19.20 -7.35 -4.84
C ALA A 174 18.23 -8.50 -5.09
N GLN A 175 17.91 -9.29 -4.05
CA GLN A 175 16.94 -10.38 -4.16
C GLN A 175 15.53 -9.87 -4.48
N LEU A 176 15.11 -8.80 -3.79
CA LEU A 176 13.79 -8.20 -3.96
C LEU A 176 13.62 -7.66 -5.38
N HIS A 177 14.58 -6.90 -5.89
CA HIS A 177 14.55 -6.39 -7.27
C HIS A 177 14.62 -7.50 -8.32
N THR A 178 15.44 -8.54 -8.13
CA THR A 178 15.46 -9.69 -9.04
C THR A 178 14.10 -10.39 -9.10
N ILE A 179 13.43 -10.56 -7.96
CA ILE A 179 12.11 -11.20 -7.92
C ILE A 179 11.05 -10.28 -8.53
N ILE A 180 11.08 -8.97 -8.23
CA ILE A 180 10.17 -8.01 -8.85
C ILE A 180 10.32 -8.04 -10.37
N ASN A 181 11.55 -7.94 -10.88
CA ASN A 181 11.80 -7.94 -12.32
C ASN A 181 11.42 -9.27 -12.98
N SER A 182 11.67 -10.41 -12.34
CA SER A 182 11.36 -11.72 -12.91
C SER A 182 9.89 -12.10 -12.81
N LYS A 183 9.21 -11.75 -11.72
CA LYS A 183 7.81 -12.09 -11.50
C LYS A 183 6.90 -11.07 -12.18
N TYR A 184 7.11 -9.77 -11.99
CA TYR A 184 6.29 -8.76 -12.67
C TYR A 184 6.69 -8.53 -14.14
N GLY A 185 7.96 -8.70 -14.50
CA GLY A 185 8.43 -8.56 -15.90
C GLY A 185 8.19 -9.76 -16.81
N ASN A 186 7.87 -10.96 -16.27
CA ASN A 186 7.47 -12.14 -17.05
C ASN A 186 5.96 -12.42 -16.98
N PHE A 187 5.14 -11.53 -16.40
CA PHE A 187 3.69 -11.61 -16.60
C PHE A 187 3.31 -11.07 -17.99
N ASP A 188 3.90 -11.65 -19.03
CA ASP A 188 3.25 -11.75 -20.34
C ASP A 188 2.08 -12.73 -20.15
N TYR A 189 0.96 -12.23 -19.63
CA TYR A 189 -0.30 -12.81 -20.06
C TYR A 189 -0.46 -12.40 -21.52
N ASP A 190 -0.40 -13.40 -22.39
CA ASP A 190 -0.86 -13.38 -23.77
C ASP A 190 -2.19 -12.59 -23.90
N TYR A 191 -2.06 -11.30 -24.16
CA TYR A 191 -3.09 -10.41 -24.70
C TYR A 191 -2.47 -9.70 -25.90
N GLY A 192 -2.19 -10.49 -26.94
CA GLY A 192 -1.92 -9.96 -28.27
C GLY A 192 -3.14 -9.23 -28.82
N ALA A 193 -3.22 -7.92 -28.56
CA ALA A 193 -3.71 -6.88 -29.47
C ALA A 193 -3.85 -5.57 -28.69
N THR A 194 -3.05 -4.57 -29.06
CA THR A 194 -3.21 -3.12 -28.86
C THR A 194 -4.48 -2.67 -28.14
N PHE A 195 -4.49 -2.71 -26.81
CA PHE A 195 -5.51 -2.05 -25.98
C PHE A 195 -4.91 -1.54 -24.66
N LEU A 196 -4.33 -0.34 -24.72
CA LEU A 196 -3.95 0.54 -23.59
C LEU A 196 -3.47 -0.19 -22.32
N GLU A 197 -2.31 -0.83 -22.43
CA GLU A 197 -1.35 -0.82 -21.33
C GLU A 197 -0.81 0.62 -21.20
N PHE A 198 -0.79 1.17 -19.99
CA PHE A 198 -0.14 2.46 -19.73
C PHE A 198 1.38 2.24 -19.69
N ASP A 199 1.98 2.15 -20.87
CA ASP A 199 3.43 2.23 -21.04
C ASP A 199 3.85 3.71 -21.14
N TYR A 200 4.76 4.11 -20.26
CA TYR A 200 5.27 5.48 -20.14
C TYR A 200 6.38 5.68 -21.16
N ARG A 201 6.15 6.52 -22.19
CA ARG A 201 7.22 7.04 -23.05
C ARG A 201 7.36 8.54 -22.84
N PRO A 202 8.46 9.05 -22.25
CA PRO A 202 8.66 10.47 -22.09
C PRO A 202 8.93 11.10 -23.47
N LEU A 203 8.13 12.10 -23.84
CA LEU A 203 8.50 13.03 -24.90
C LEU A 203 9.30 14.19 -24.27
N LEU A 204 10.35 14.57 -25.00
CA LEU A 204 11.49 15.44 -24.66
C LEU A 204 11.16 16.87 -24.15
N PRO A 205 12.16 17.58 -23.59
CA PRO A 205 12.00 18.78 -22.79
C PRO A 205 11.83 20.03 -23.65
N ASN A 206 10.84 20.86 -23.30
CA ASN A 206 10.83 22.32 -23.35
C ASN A 206 9.38 22.79 -23.13
N ASP A 207 9.07 23.23 -21.91
CA ASP A 207 8.31 24.45 -21.62
C ASP A 207 8.19 24.66 -20.08
N PRO A 208 8.04 25.92 -19.61
CA PRO A 208 8.67 26.45 -18.40
C PRO A 208 7.93 26.13 -17.08
N PRO A 209 8.54 26.41 -15.91
CA PRO A 209 8.07 25.85 -14.64
C PRO A 209 6.85 26.62 -14.13
N ALA A 210 5.76 25.92 -13.87
CA ALA A 210 4.65 26.47 -13.10
C ALA A 210 4.11 25.46 -12.08
N LEU A 211 4.33 25.83 -10.82
CA LEU A 211 3.76 25.31 -9.58
C LEU A 211 4.12 23.89 -9.16
N ALA A 212 5.11 23.85 -8.26
CA ALA A 212 5.48 22.70 -7.44
C ALA A 212 4.27 22.07 -6.74
N ALA A 213 3.74 21.01 -7.34
CA ALA A 213 3.25 19.86 -6.61
C ALA A 213 4.38 18.83 -6.66
N SER A 214 4.79 18.32 -5.51
CA SER A 214 5.74 17.20 -5.45
C SER A 214 5.29 16.08 -6.40
N GLU A 215 6.25 15.37 -7.01
CA GLU A 215 5.99 14.25 -7.93
C GLU A 215 5.00 13.21 -7.32
N ASP A 216 4.97 13.09 -5.98
CA ASP A 216 4.01 12.32 -5.19
C ASP A 216 2.52 12.70 -5.42
N SER A 217 2.23 13.98 -5.68
CA SER A 217 0.85 14.50 -5.80
C SER A 217 0.21 14.11 -7.13
N ALA A 218 0.98 14.10 -8.22
CA ALA A 218 0.53 13.68 -9.55
C ALA A 218 0.21 12.18 -9.60
N THR A 219 1.02 11.37 -8.92
CA THR A 219 0.79 9.93 -8.72
C THR A 219 -0.48 9.71 -7.90
N CYS A 220 -0.61 10.35 -6.73
CA CYS A 220 -1.80 10.23 -5.87
C CYS A 220 -3.11 10.68 -6.55
N ALA A 221 -3.05 11.72 -7.38
CA ALA A 221 -4.18 12.17 -8.17
C ALA A 221 -4.64 11.14 -9.20
N THR A 222 -3.69 10.49 -9.87
CA THR A 222 -3.97 9.42 -10.82
C THR A 222 -4.60 8.21 -10.13
N TRP A 223 -4.09 7.83 -8.95
CA TRP A 223 -4.70 6.78 -8.13
C TRP A 223 -6.14 7.10 -7.71
N CYS A 224 -6.39 8.35 -7.32
CA CYS A 224 -7.72 8.82 -6.93
C CYS A 224 -8.72 8.67 -8.09
N VAL A 225 -8.37 9.18 -9.28
CA VAL A 225 -9.21 9.09 -10.48
C VAL A 225 -9.47 7.64 -10.88
N ASN A 226 -8.42 6.80 -10.88
CA ASN A 226 -8.54 5.38 -11.24
C ASN A 226 -9.47 4.62 -10.29
N ARG A 227 -9.40 4.92 -8.99
CA ARG A 227 -10.31 4.32 -8.00
C ARG A 227 -11.75 4.72 -8.26
N ILE A 228 -12.02 6.02 -8.45
CA ILE A 228 -13.37 6.54 -8.70
C ILE A 228 -14.00 5.82 -9.91
N LEU A 229 -13.23 5.65 -10.99
CA LEU A 229 -13.70 4.98 -12.20
C LEU A 229 -13.96 3.48 -11.99
N ARG A 230 -13.08 2.78 -11.25
CA ARG A 230 -13.29 1.36 -10.91
C ARG A 230 -14.51 1.15 -10.02
N GLU A 231 -14.67 2.01 -9.00
CA GLU A 231 -15.78 1.94 -8.06
C GLU A 231 -17.12 2.18 -8.79
N ALA A 232 -17.17 3.18 -9.67
CA ALA A 232 -18.33 3.44 -10.51
C ALA A 232 -18.65 2.26 -11.45
N ALA A 233 -17.63 1.63 -12.02
CA ALA A 233 -17.81 0.47 -12.89
C ALA A 233 -18.31 -0.76 -12.11
N TYR A 234 -17.80 -1.00 -10.91
CA TYR A 234 -18.25 -2.09 -10.03
C TYR A 234 -19.70 -1.89 -9.56
N LEU A 235 -20.05 -0.66 -9.18
CA LEU A 235 -21.42 -0.29 -8.82
C LEU A 235 -22.36 -0.23 -10.03
N CYS A 236 -21.85 -0.46 -11.24
CA CYS A 236 -22.61 -0.32 -12.47
C CYS A 236 -23.22 1.08 -12.68
N ALA A 237 -22.59 2.13 -12.17
CA ALA A 237 -23.04 3.51 -12.35
C ALA A 237 -23.02 3.99 -13.81
N ASP A 238 -24.02 4.78 -14.21
CA ASP A 238 -24.11 5.41 -15.54
C ASP A 238 -23.40 6.77 -15.57
N ARG A 239 -23.36 7.46 -14.42
CA ARG A 239 -22.77 8.80 -14.30
C ARG A 239 -22.06 8.97 -12.96
N ILE A 240 -20.97 9.74 -12.97
CA ILE A 240 -20.26 10.21 -11.78
C ILE A 240 -20.34 11.74 -11.76
N HIS A 241 -20.64 12.33 -10.62
CA HIS A 241 -20.57 13.78 -10.41
C HIS A 241 -19.57 14.09 -9.32
N LEU A 242 -18.54 14.86 -9.67
CA LEU A 242 -17.51 15.34 -8.77
C LEU A 242 -17.70 16.84 -8.62
N THR A 243 -18.23 17.23 -7.47
CA THR A 243 -18.53 18.62 -7.16
C THR A 243 -17.91 19.04 -5.85
N ARG A 244 -17.90 20.34 -5.57
CA ARG A 244 -17.49 20.86 -4.26
C ARG A 244 -18.73 21.23 -3.48
N GLU A 245 -18.87 20.64 -2.30
CA GLU A 245 -19.86 21.04 -1.32
C GLU A 245 -19.14 21.62 -0.09
N GLY A 246 -19.29 22.92 0.12
CA GLY A 246 -18.57 23.63 1.18
C GLY A 246 -17.05 23.60 1.01
N GLN A 247 -16.33 22.89 1.88
CA GLN A 247 -14.86 22.72 1.83
C GLN A 247 -14.41 21.36 1.27
N GLN A 248 -15.36 20.44 1.05
CA GLN A 248 -15.11 19.04 0.68
C GLN A 248 -15.44 18.81 -0.79
N GLY A 249 -14.68 17.93 -1.45
CA GLY A 249 -15.04 17.44 -2.79
C GLY A 249 -15.90 16.19 -2.63
N VAL A 250 -17.14 16.19 -3.10
CA VAL A 250 -18.06 15.06 -2.93
C VAL A 250 -18.16 14.29 -4.24
N ILE A 251 -18.18 12.97 -4.13
CA ILE A 251 -18.36 12.03 -5.24
C ILE A 251 -19.80 11.52 -5.17
N TRP A 252 -20.54 11.68 -6.25
CA TRP A 252 -21.86 11.10 -6.41
C TRP A 252 -21.85 10.10 -7.56
N PHE A 253 -22.38 8.90 -7.31
CA PHE A 253 -22.62 7.91 -8.34
C PHE A 253 -24.10 7.88 -8.68
N ARG A 254 -24.42 7.81 -9.97
CA ARG A 254 -25.79 7.59 -10.42
C ARG A 254 -26.00 6.11 -10.70
N LEU A 255 -26.99 5.54 -10.04
CA LEU A 255 -27.38 4.13 -10.08
C LEU A 255 -28.86 4.06 -10.40
N ASP A 256 -29.23 3.43 -11.53
CA ASP A 256 -30.62 3.25 -11.96
C ASP A 256 -31.47 4.53 -11.89
N GLY A 257 -30.86 5.68 -12.18
CA GLY A 257 -31.49 7.00 -12.17
C GLY A 257 -31.43 7.76 -10.84
N GLY A 258 -31.07 7.11 -9.73
CA GLY A 258 -30.89 7.73 -8.40
C GLY A 258 -29.43 8.08 -8.09
N TRP A 259 -29.20 9.11 -7.28
CA TRP A 259 -27.87 9.51 -6.84
C TRP A 259 -27.53 8.92 -5.47
N VAL A 260 -26.34 8.34 -5.37
CA VAL A 260 -25.79 7.78 -4.13
C VAL A 260 -24.44 8.43 -3.84
N GLU A 261 -24.23 8.83 -2.59
CA GLU A 261 -22.96 9.40 -2.15
C GLU A 261 -21.87 8.31 -2.13
N GLY A 262 -20.82 8.52 -2.91
CA GLY A 262 -19.67 7.63 -3.05
C GLY A 262 -18.49 7.96 -2.15
N GLY A 263 -18.58 9.07 -1.40
CA GLY A 263 -17.55 9.53 -0.48
C GLY A 263 -16.93 10.88 -0.87
N VAL A 264 -15.78 11.18 -0.27
CA VAL A 264 -15.18 12.52 -0.30
C VAL A 264 -13.74 12.48 -0.86
N ILE A 265 -13.43 13.38 -1.79
CA ILE A 265 -12.08 13.67 -2.26
C ILE A 265 -11.41 14.61 -1.24
N PRO A 266 -10.29 14.21 -0.61
CA PRO A 266 -9.55 15.10 0.28
C PRO A 266 -9.11 16.38 -0.45
N SER A 267 -9.34 17.54 0.17
CA SER A 267 -9.19 18.85 -0.47
C SER A 267 -7.81 19.09 -1.09
N ARG A 268 -6.76 18.46 -0.55
CA ARG A 268 -5.36 18.52 -1.05
C ARG A 268 -5.13 17.83 -2.39
N TYR A 269 -5.91 16.81 -2.75
CA TYR A 269 -5.74 16.05 -4.01
C TYR A 269 -6.74 16.45 -5.09
N ARG A 270 -7.74 17.25 -4.72
CA ARG A 270 -8.84 17.65 -5.61
C ARG A 270 -8.35 18.36 -6.86
N GLY A 271 -7.46 19.35 -6.71
CA GLY A 271 -6.89 20.08 -7.84
C GLY A 271 -6.19 19.14 -8.80
N SER A 272 -5.26 18.34 -8.29
CA SER A 272 -4.49 17.38 -9.09
C SER A 272 -5.35 16.29 -9.73
N ALA A 273 -6.40 15.80 -9.06
CA ALA A 273 -7.34 14.83 -9.64
C ALA A 273 -8.12 15.42 -10.82
N PHE A 274 -8.57 16.67 -10.70
CA PHE A 274 -9.21 17.38 -11.81
C PHE A 274 -8.23 17.68 -12.94
N THR A 275 -7.00 18.10 -12.65
CA THR A 275 -5.96 18.28 -13.67
C THR A 275 -5.72 16.99 -14.44
N ARG A 276 -5.68 15.84 -13.75
CA ARG A 276 -5.50 14.55 -14.40
C ARG A 276 -6.68 14.17 -15.30
N LEU A 277 -7.91 14.38 -14.85
CA LEU A 277 -9.11 14.15 -15.66
C LEU A 277 -9.14 15.05 -16.91
N ALA A 278 -8.74 16.32 -16.77
CA ALA A 278 -8.63 17.25 -17.89
C ALA A 278 -7.61 16.74 -18.92
N GLN A 279 -6.42 16.36 -18.46
CA GLN A 279 -5.36 15.80 -19.31
C GLN A 279 -5.79 14.50 -20.01
N ALA A 280 -6.41 13.57 -19.28
CA ALA A 280 -6.90 12.31 -19.82
C ALA A 280 -7.94 12.52 -20.93
N ALA A 281 -8.80 13.53 -20.76
CA ALA A 281 -9.86 13.88 -21.71
C ALA A 281 -9.39 14.85 -22.81
N HIS A 282 -8.09 15.17 -22.90
CA HIS A 282 -7.54 16.17 -23.81
C HIS A 282 -8.19 17.57 -23.68
N ILE A 283 -8.64 17.91 -22.47
CA ILE A 283 -9.15 19.23 -22.10
C ILE A 283 -7.95 20.08 -21.64
N SER A 284 -7.83 21.29 -22.18
CA SER A 284 -6.76 22.22 -21.77
C SER A 284 -6.96 22.68 -20.33
N THR A 285 -5.92 22.51 -19.51
CA THR A 285 -5.90 22.88 -18.10
C THR A 285 -6.01 24.38 -17.89
N ASP A 286 -5.49 25.18 -18.83
CA ASP A 286 -5.48 26.65 -18.72
C ASP A 286 -6.90 27.23 -18.76
N TRP A 287 -7.79 26.61 -19.55
CA TRP A 287 -9.19 27.02 -19.62
C TRP A 287 -10.02 26.54 -18.42
N VAL A 288 -9.54 25.50 -17.71
CA VAL A 288 -10.21 24.93 -16.53
C VAL A 288 -9.79 25.61 -15.23
N PHE A 289 -8.50 25.96 -15.11
CA PHE A 289 -7.88 26.44 -13.87
C PHE A 289 -7.23 27.84 -13.97
N GLY A 290 -7.23 28.48 -15.15
CA GLY A 290 -6.61 29.78 -15.35
C GLY A 290 -7.36 30.96 -14.73
N ASP A 291 -6.71 32.12 -14.71
CA ASP A 291 -7.22 33.36 -14.10
C ASP A 291 -8.51 33.88 -14.76
N THR A 292 -8.75 33.50 -16.02
CA THR A 292 -9.98 33.80 -16.75
C THR A 292 -10.88 32.57 -16.74
N ILE A 293 -11.92 32.57 -15.91
CA ILE A 293 -12.88 31.46 -15.82
C ILE A 293 -13.68 31.40 -17.13
N ALA A 294 -13.37 30.41 -17.96
CA ALA A 294 -14.18 30.10 -19.14
C ALA A 294 -15.60 29.73 -18.69
N GLN A 295 -16.59 30.50 -19.12
CA GLN A 295 -18.01 30.27 -18.80
C GLN A 295 -18.62 29.10 -19.60
N ILE A 296 -17.82 28.42 -20.40
CA ILE A 296 -18.25 27.35 -21.31
C ILE A 296 -17.75 26.01 -20.75
N PRO A 297 -18.64 25.02 -20.55
CA PRO A 297 -18.23 23.67 -20.20
C PRO A 297 -17.33 23.07 -21.27
N MET A 298 -16.20 22.52 -20.85
CA MET A 298 -15.29 21.78 -21.72
C MET A 298 -15.65 20.31 -21.69
N ILE A 299 -15.60 19.68 -22.86
CA ILE A 299 -15.96 18.28 -23.02
C ILE A 299 -14.78 17.57 -23.67
N GLY A 300 -14.46 16.41 -23.12
CA GLY A 300 -13.48 15.49 -23.68
C GLY A 300 -13.94 14.07 -23.46
N GLU A 301 -13.31 13.13 -24.16
CA GLU A 301 -13.61 11.70 -24.01
C GLU A 301 -12.30 10.92 -23.92
N PHE A 302 -12.30 9.85 -23.13
CA PHE A 302 -11.21 8.89 -23.11
C PHE A 302 -11.72 7.46 -22.87
N PRO A 303 -11.12 6.46 -23.52
CA PRO A 303 -11.45 5.07 -23.29
C PRO A 303 -10.80 4.54 -22.00
N ILE A 304 -11.49 3.65 -21.30
CA ILE A 304 -10.98 2.85 -20.18
C ILE A 304 -11.38 1.38 -20.33
N ARG A 305 -10.71 0.50 -19.60
CA ARG A 305 -11.12 -0.90 -19.43
C ARG A 305 -11.23 -1.22 -17.94
N VAL A 306 -12.35 -1.81 -17.54
CA VAL A 306 -12.55 -2.32 -16.18
C VAL A 306 -13.02 -3.76 -16.27
N ASP A 307 -12.33 -4.68 -15.59
CA ASP A 307 -12.62 -6.13 -15.61
C ASP A 307 -12.81 -6.69 -17.03
N ASN A 308 -11.92 -6.29 -17.93
CA ASN A 308 -11.92 -6.64 -19.36
C ASN A 308 -13.13 -6.16 -20.17
N ARG A 309 -13.95 -5.25 -19.63
CA ARG A 309 -15.04 -4.58 -20.37
C ARG A 309 -14.59 -3.19 -20.84
N PRO A 310 -14.63 -2.90 -22.15
CA PRO A 310 -14.34 -1.57 -22.65
C PRO A 310 -15.44 -0.59 -22.25
N LEU A 311 -15.02 0.60 -21.85
CA LEU A 311 -15.91 1.66 -21.43
C LEU A 311 -15.38 3.00 -21.94
N ARG A 312 -16.26 3.86 -22.45
CA ARG A 312 -15.88 5.21 -22.85
C ARG A 312 -16.33 6.19 -21.80
N VAL A 313 -15.39 6.95 -21.26
CA VAL A 313 -15.68 8.01 -20.28
C VAL A 313 -15.75 9.32 -21.03
N ARG A 314 -16.92 9.97 -20.98
CA ARG A 314 -17.06 11.36 -21.43
C ARG A 314 -16.97 12.27 -20.22
N VAL A 315 -16.00 13.18 -20.24
CA VAL A 315 -15.76 14.16 -19.19
C VAL A 315 -16.36 15.48 -19.62
N THR A 316 -17.20 16.05 -18.76
CA THR A 316 -17.64 17.45 -18.87
C THR A 316 -17.10 18.22 -17.67
N MET A 317 -16.27 19.22 -17.90
CA MET A 317 -15.71 20.10 -16.87
C MET A 317 -16.28 21.49 -17.03
N ARG A 318 -17.00 21.99 -16.02
CA ARG A 318 -17.45 23.38 -15.96
C ARG A 318 -16.58 24.14 -14.96
N PRO A 319 -15.79 25.13 -15.40
CA PRO A 319 -15.07 26.01 -14.49
C PRO A 319 -16.05 26.76 -13.60
N THR A 320 -15.81 26.79 -12.29
CA THR A 320 -16.59 27.62 -11.35
C THR A 320 -15.66 28.37 -10.40
N PRO A 321 -16.11 29.47 -9.77
CA PRO A 321 -15.31 30.20 -8.80
C PRO A 321 -14.81 29.36 -7.62
N ASN A 322 -15.48 28.25 -7.31
CA ASN A 322 -15.16 27.38 -6.18
C ASN A 322 -14.34 26.13 -6.58
N GLY A 323 -13.87 26.08 -7.83
CA GLY A 323 -13.23 24.93 -8.47
C GLY A 323 -14.13 24.26 -9.51
N PRO A 324 -13.59 23.45 -10.42
CA PRO A 324 -14.38 22.91 -11.52
C PRO A 324 -15.40 21.89 -11.02
N ASP A 325 -16.58 21.95 -11.63
CA ASP A 325 -17.66 20.98 -11.48
C ASP A 325 -17.51 19.95 -12.61
N VAL A 326 -17.33 18.67 -12.26
CA VAL A 326 -16.95 17.63 -13.22
C VAL A 326 -18.00 16.52 -13.26
N VAL A 327 -18.47 16.21 -14.47
CA VAL A 327 -19.39 15.10 -14.73
C VAL A 327 -18.69 14.09 -15.62
N LEU A 328 -18.75 12.81 -15.25
CA LEU A 328 -18.22 11.69 -16.02
C LEU A 328 -19.40 10.81 -16.45
N ASP A 329 -19.67 10.73 -17.75
CA ASP A 329 -20.65 9.78 -18.31
C ASP A 329 -19.92 8.50 -18.71
N LEU A 330 -20.40 7.36 -18.19
CA LEU A 330 -19.79 6.04 -18.35
C LEU A 330 -20.55 5.25 -19.42
N ASN A 331 -20.12 5.38 -20.67
CA ASN A 331 -20.76 4.69 -21.79
C ASN A 331 -20.18 3.29 -21.94
N ARG A 332 -20.97 2.27 -21.55
CA ARG A 332 -20.65 0.87 -21.82
C ARG A 332 -20.90 0.60 -23.30
N GLU A 333 -19.92 0.10 -24.03
CA GLU A 333 -20.20 -0.43 -25.37
C GLU A 333 -21.14 -1.64 -25.22
N PRO A 334 -22.21 -1.75 -26.03
CA PRO A 334 -23.06 -2.92 -26.02
C PRO A 334 -22.23 -4.15 -26.43
N VAL A 335 -22.34 -5.22 -25.63
CA VAL A 335 -21.69 -6.51 -25.87
C VAL A 335 -22.21 -7.15 -27.15
#